data_AF-G8Y6J7-F1
#
_entry.id   AF-G8Y6J7-F1
#
_cell.length_a   1.000
_cell.length_b   1.000
_cell.length_c   1.000
_cell.angle_alpha   90.00
_cell.angle_beta   90.00
_cell.angle_gamma   90.00
#
_symmetry.space_group_name_H-M   'P 1'
#
loop_
_entity.id
_entity.type
_entity.pdbx_description
1 polymer ?
#
loop_
_entity_poly.entity_id
_entity_poly.type
_entity_poly.pdbx_seq_one_letter_code
_entity_poly.pdbx_strand_id
1 'polypeptide(L)'
;MSEEESNSYVVLISNDNFRFVVRKDVASISSVLRSTQGFEEGKTGQVKLDMDGDILECIVEYLYYHFKYRDEAEFGNIPEFNIPSHLALELLVKADFLDI
;
A
#
# COMPACT_ATOMS: atom_id res chain seq x y z
N MET A 1 -19.68 7.91 22.15
CA MET A 1 -19.56 7.06 20.95
C MET A 1 -18.25 7.45 20.32
N SER A 2 -17.28 6.54 20.30
CA SER A 2 -15.86 6.83 20.07
C SER A 2 -15.60 7.27 18.63
N GLU A 3 -15.12 8.51 18.45
CA GLU A 3 -14.76 9.10 17.16
C GLU A 3 -13.28 8.84 16.77
N GLU A 4 -12.60 7.86 17.39
CA GLU A 4 -11.18 7.58 17.12
C GLU A 4 -10.91 6.49 16.06
N GLU A 5 -11.92 5.76 15.57
CA GLU A 5 -11.72 4.67 14.59
C GLU A 5 -11.70 5.14 13.13
N SER A 6 -11.78 6.45 12.86
CA SER A 6 -11.84 7.00 11.49
C SER A 6 -10.48 7.37 10.91
N ASN A 7 -9.39 7.25 11.67
CA ASN A 7 -8.07 7.74 11.25
C ASN A 7 -7.01 6.65 11.02
N SER A 8 -7.36 5.36 11.16
CA SER A 8 -6.40 4.24 11.11
C SER A 8 -6.27 3.59 9.72
N TYR A 9 -7.12 3.98 8.77
CA TYR A 9 -7.14 3.42 7.41
C TYR A 9 -6.98 4.51 6.36
N VAL A 10 -6.41 4.12 5.21
CA VAL A 10 -6.30 4.94 4.01
C VAL A 10 -6.91 4.21 2.83
N VAL A 11 -7.50 4.95 1.90
CA VAL A 11 -8.12 4.42 0.70
C VAL A 11 -7.24 4.76 -0.49
N LEU A 12 -6.59 3.77 -1.08
CA LEU A 12 -5.84 3.93 -2.32
C LEU A 12 -6.80 3.76 -3.50
N ILE A 13 -6.82 4.72 -4.41
CA ILE A 13 -7.71 4.73 -5.57
C ILE A 13 -6.89 4.51 -6.83
N SER A 14 -7.17 3.43 -7.58
CA SER A 14 -6.51 3.17 -8.87
C SER A 14 -7.04 4.08 -9.98
N ASN A 15 -6.37 4.06 -11.13
CA ASN A 15 -6.83 4.78 -12.32
C ASN A 15 -8.21 4.28 -12.81
N ASP A 16 -8.47 2.99 -12.66
CA ASP A 16 -9.76 2.33 -12.97
C ASP A 16 -10.88 2.63 -11.95
N ASN A 17 -10.65 3.52 -10.98
CA ASN A 17 -11.57 3.82 -9.87
C ASN A 17 -11.79 2.66 -8.87
N PHE A 18 -10.92 1.65 -8.82
CA PHE A 18 -10.92 0.69 -7.72
C PHE A 18 -10.42 1.35 -6.44
N ARG A 19 -11.00 0.96 -5.30
CA ARG A 19 -10.69 1.53 -4.00
C ARG A 19 -10.19 0.43 -3.07
N PHE A 20 -8.94 0.55 -2.66
CA PHE A 20 -8.27 -0.39 -1.76
C PHE A 20 -8.12 0.24 -0.38
N VAL A 21 -8.71 -0.39 0.63
CA VAL A 21 -8.63 0.10 2.02
C VAL A 21 -7.45 -0.56 2.71
N VAL A 22 -6.45 0.24 3.07
CA VAL A 22 -5.19 -0.22 3.68
C VAL A 22 -5.02 0.41 5.06
N ARG A 23 -4.44 -0.31 6.01
CA ARG A 23 -4.09 0.27 7.31
C ARG A 23 -3.01 1.34 7.16
N LYS A 24 -3.10 2.42 7.94
CA LYS A 24 -2.05 3.44 7.98
C LYS A 24 -0.70 2.91 8.42
N ASP A 25 -0.67 1.95 9.34
CA ASP A 25 0.59 1.33 9.78
C ASP A 25 1.32 0.67 8.61
N VAL A 26 0.55 0.01 7.74
CA VAL A 26 1.03 -0.68 6.54
C VAL A 26 1.37 0.33 5.45
N ALA A 27 0.51 1.33 5.21
CA ALA A 27 0.78 2.40 4.25
C ALA A 27 1.99 3.26 4.64
N SER A 28 2.29 3.37 5.94
CA SER A 28 3.46 4.09 6.46
C SER A 28 4.79 3.39 6.16
N ILE A 29 4.77 2.15 5.64
CA ILE A 29 5.96 1.51 5.07
C ILE A 29 6.45 2.32 3.86
N SER A 30 5.53 2.82 3.04
CA SER A 30 5.83 3.71 1.92
C SER A 30 6.10 5.12 2.44
N SER A 31 7.30 5.62 2.18
CA SER A 31 7.65 7.01 2.50
C SER A 31 6.77 8.00 1.74
N VAL A 32 6.36 7.65 0.52
CA VAL A 32 5.52 8.49 -0.33
C VAL A 32 4.09 8.55 0.19
N LEU A 33 3.45 7.41 0.49
CA LEU A 33 2.12 7.41 1.10
C LEU A 33 2.11 8.14 2.46
N ARG A 34 3.18 7.97 3.25
CA ARG A 34 3.37 8.70 4.51
C ARG A 34 3.49 10.22 4.31
N SER A 35 4.18 10.64 3.25
CA SER A 35 4.38 12.07 2.94
C SER A 35 3.14 12.71 2.35
N THR A 36 2.39 11.98 1.51
CA THR A 36 1.10 12.41 0.96
C THR A 36 0.06 12.64 2.05
N GLN A 37 0.10 11.88 3.16
CA GLN A 37 -0.73 12.15 4.35
C GLN A 37 -0.46 13.53 4.99
N GLY A 38 0.69 14.15 4.73
CA GLY A 38 1.07 15.46 5.29
C GLY A 38 0.63 16.67 4.46
N PHE A 39 0.27 16.50 3.19
CA PHE A 39 -0.10 17.59 2.27
C PHE A 39 -1.59 17.56 1.96
N GLU A 40 -2.38 18.38 2.67
CA GLU A 40 -3.74 18.86 2.35
C GLU A 40 -4.89 17.83 2.07
N GLU A 41 -4.59 16.56 1.76
CA GLU A 41 -5.52 15.42 1.69
C GLU A 41 -5.79 14.77 3.07
N GLY A 42 -5.16 15.27 4.13
CA GLY A 42 -5.26 14.79 5.51
C GLY A 42 -6.67 14.86 6.14
N LYS A 43 -7.69 15.32 5.42
CA LYS A 43 -9.09 15.29 5.87
C LYS A 43 -9.87 14.06 5.42
N THR A 44 -9.44 13.36 4.36
CA THR A 44 -10.22 12.25 3.77
C THR A 44 -9.51 10.92 3.78
N GLY A 45 -8.18 10.89 3.98
CA GLY A 45 -7.42 9.62 4.04
C GLY A 45 -7.53 8.81 2.74
N GLN A 46 -7.69 9.48 1.61
CA GLN A 46 -7.72 8.84 0.29
C GLN A 46 -6.48 9.28 -0.47
N VAL A 47 -5.91 8.41 -1.30
CA VAL A 47 -4.77 8.70 -2.16
C VAL A 47 -5.10 8.17 -3.53
N LYS A 48 -5.16 9.06 -4.54
CA LYS A 48 -5.35 8.63 -5.91
C LYS A 48 -4.00 8.34 -6.56
N LEU A 49 -3.88 7.15 -7.12
CA LEU A 49 -2.67 6.64 -7.76
C LEU A 49 -2.95 6.39 -9.24
N ASP A 50 -2.03 6.84 -10.09
CA ASP A 50 -2.12 6.66 -11.53
C ASP A 50 -1.55 5.30 -11.92
N MET A 51 -2.27 4.23 -11.57
CA MET A 51 -1.90 2.85 -11.91
C MET A 51 -3.14 1.97 -11.97
N ASP A 52 -3.02 0.86 -12.68
CA ASP A 52 -4.08 -0.11 -12.86
C ASP A 52 -4.45 -0.81 -11.54
N GLY A 53 -5.71 -1.22 -11.43
CA GLY A 53 -6.23 -1.94 -10.27
C GLY A 53 -5.40 -3.17 -9.91
N ASP A 54 -4.97 -3.95 -10.90
CA ASP A 54 -4.16 -5.16 -10.73
C ASP A 54 -2.78 -4.88 -10.11
N ILE A 55 -2.15 -3.77 -10.51
CA ILE A 55 -0.85 -3.35 -9.95
C ILE A 55 -1.03 -2.88 -8.51
N LEU A 56 -2.05 -2.06 -8.25
CA LEU A 56 -2.34 -1.57 -6.92
C LEU A 56 -2.69 -2.71 -5.96
N GLU A 57 -3.45 -3.71 -6.40
CA GLU A 57 -3.72 -4.92 -5.62
C GLU A 57 -2.43 -5.63 -5.21
N CYS A 58 -1.52 -5.85 -6.17
CA CYS A 58 -0.23 -6.49 -5.91
C CYS A 58 0.64 -5.69 -4.93
N ILE A 59 0.66 -4.36 -5.05
CA ILE A 59 1.36 -3.47 -4.11
C ILE A 59 0.78 -3.57 -2.71
N VAL A 60 -0.55 -3.54 -2.59
CA VAL A 60 -1.24 -3.64 -1.30
C VAL A 60 -0.91 -4.99 -0.65
N GLU A 61 -0.95 -6.07 -1.43
CA GLU A 61 -0.58 -7.40 -0.95
C GLU A 61 0.88 -7.44 -0.49
N TYR A 62 1.80 -6.88 -1.26
CA TYR A 62 3.21 -6.76 -0.90
C TYR A 62 3.42 -5.94 0.38
N LEU A 63 2.72 -4.81 0.55
CA LEU A 63 2.81 -3.99 1.75
C LEU A 63 2.39 -4.78 3.00
N TYR A 64 1.28 -5.52 2.93
CA TYR A 64 0.82 -6.36 4.05
C TYR A 64 1.76 -7.52 4.32
N TYR A 65 2.24 -8.16 3.26
CA TYR A 65 3.24 -9.20 3.33
C TYR A 65 4.50 -8.67 4.03
N HIS A 66 5.06 -7.56 3.57
CA HIS A 66 6.23 -6.93 4.17
C HIS A 66 5.96 -6.54 5.63
N PHE A 67 4.81 -5.96 5.94
CA PHE A 67 4.43 -5.62 7.32
C PHE A 67 4.37 -6.86 8.23
N LYS A 68 3.77 -7.95 7.76
CA LYS A 68 3.60 -9.19 8.53
C LYS A 68 4.94 -9.90 8.74
N TYR A 69 5.72 -10.05 7.67
CA TYR A 69 6.99 -10.76 7.69
C TYR A 69 8.17 -9.94 8.20
N ARG A 70 8.00 -8.63 8.43
CA ARG A 70 9.04 -7.77 9.02
C ARG A 70 9.52 -8.27 10.39
N ASP A 71 8.61 -8.77 11.23
CA ASP A 71 8.92 -9.36 12.54
C ASP A 71 9.17 -10.88 12.45
N GLU A 72 8.53 -11.58 11.49
CA GLU A 72 8.70 -13.02 11.29
C GLU A 72 9.96 -13.38 10.48
N ALA A 73 10.73 -12.38 10.01
CA ALA A 73 11.99 -12.58 9.29
C ALA A 73 12.99 -13.42 10.07
N GLU A 74 12.93 -13.39 11.41
CA GLU A 74 13.79 -14.18 12.29
C GLU A 74 13.36 -15.67 12.39
N PHE A 75 12.11 -16.00 12.02
CA PHE A 75 11.56 -17.37 12.09
C PHE A 75 11.63 -18.14 10.76
N GLY A 76 12.06 -17.50 9.67
CA GLY A 76 12.46 -18.17 8.42
C GLY A 76 11.34 -18.81 7.59
N ASN A 77 10.07 -18.65 7.96
CA ASN A 77 8.93 -19.24 7.25
C ASN A 77 8.18 -18.20 6.38
N ILE A 78 8.95 -17.49 5.57
CA ILE A 78 8.48 -16.42 4.70
C ILE A 78 7.96 -17.05 3.38
N PRO A 79 6.67 -16.94 3.03
CA PRO A 79 6.12 -17.55 1.82
C PRO A 79 6.57 -16.84 0.55
N GLU A 80 6.65 -17.52 -0.58
CA GLU A 80 7.04 -16.88 -1.84
C GLU A 80 5.94 -15.94 -2.35
N PHE A 81 6.29 -14.68 -2.62
CA PHE A 81 5.40 -13.71 -3.24
C PHE A 81 5.49 -13.82 -4.77
N ASN A 82 4.46 -14.42 -5.38
CA ASN A 82 4.51 -14.78 -6.79
C ASN A 82 3.93 -13.67 -7.68
N ILE A 83 4.78 -12.77 -8.15
CA ILE A 83 4.39 -11.68 -9.05
C ILE A 83 4.24 -12.20 -10.48
N PRO A 84 3.12 -11.97 -11.16
CA PRO A 84 2.98 -12.32 -12.56
C PRO A 84 3.95 -11.52 -13.43
N SER A 85 4.66 -12.21 -14.33
CA SER A 85 5.74 -11.62 -15.15
C SER A 85 5.30 -10.45 -16.02
N HIS A 86 4.03 -10.40 -16.43
CA HIS A 86 3.48 -9.30 -17.22
C HIS A 86 3.28 -8.01 -16.41
N LEU A 87 3.18 -8.09 -15.08
CA LEU A 87 3.06 -6.92 -14.19
C LEU A 87 4.40 -6.50 -13.58
N ALA A 88 5.42 -7.34 -13.62
CA ALA A 88 6.68 -7.14 -12.90
C ALA A 88 7.39 -5.81 -13.21
N LEU A 89 7.42 -5.40 -14.49
CA LEU A 89 8.08 -4.15 -14.89
C LEU A 89 7.34 -2.92 -14.37
N GLU A 90 6.02 -2.90 -14.51
CA GLU A 90 5.19 -1.78 -14.07
C GLU A 90 5.15 -1.71 -12.55
N LEU A 91 4.97 -2.85 -11.89
CA LEU A 91 5.04 -2.98 -10.44
C LEU A 91 6.36 -2.44 -9.89
N LEU A 92 7.49 -2.76 -10.52
CA LEU A 92 8.81 -2.25 -10.11
C LEU A 92 8.87 -0.72 -10.15
N VAL A 93 8.38 -0.11 -11.23
CA VAL A 93 8.36 1.35 -11.39
C VAL A 93 7.42 2.01 -10.37
N LYS A 94 6.25 1.40 -10.11
CA LYS A 94 5.30 1.92 -9.12
C LYS A 94 5.78 1.70 -7.68
N ALA A 95 6.45 0.60 -7.40
CA ALA A 95 7.07 0.31 -6.10
C ALA A 95 8.20 1.31 -5.81
N ASP A 96 9.08 1.57 -6.79
CA ASP A 96 10.11 2.60 -6.70
C ASP A 96 9.50 3.99 -6.47
N PHE A 97 8.42 4.33 -7.19
CA PHE A 97 7.67 5.56 -6.96
C PHE A 97 7.07 5.66 -5.54
N LEU A 98 6.64 4.53 -4.96
CA LEU A 98 6.10 4.48 -3.61
C LEU A 98 7.20 4.35 -2.55
N ASP A 99 8.46 4.21 -2.94
CA ASP A 99 9.61 4.06 -2.03
C ASP A 99 9.42 2.85 -1.08
N ILE A 100 9.18 1.66 -1.66
CA ILE A 100 8.97 0.37 -0.95
C ILE A 100 9.78 -0.79 -1.53
#